data_AF-A0A085WQX1-F1
#
_entry.id   AF-A0A085WQX1-F1
#
_cell.length_a   1.000
_cell.length_b   1.000
_cell.length_c   1.000
_cell.angle_alpha   90.00
_cell.angle_beta   90.00
_cell.angle_gamma   90.00
#
_symmetry.space_group_name_H-M   'P 1'
#
loop_
_entity.id
_entity.type
_entity.pdbx_description
1 polymer ?
#
loop_
_entity_poly.entity_id
_entity_poly.type
_entity_poly.pdbx_seq_one_letter_code
_entity_poly.pdbx_strand_id
1 'polypeptide(L)'
;MPSFLDDLNSSAIDSGIQAADDRTLRLASHPLTEQELAGLIWYQESYLAVAEPNPSAEGLAQAHAEGLKASGLEFKHVGLGLALLRAYCGQRWAVNKLKDKLKQLESQGAEVDELRGRVRGELARLERTDAFVRRYGEGPIALLQKHEETLLGLHTRMTRVLSRG
;
A
#
# COMPACT_ATOMS: atom_id res chain seq x y z
N MET A 1 18.30 -20.38 37.50
CA MET A 1 17.43 -19.19 37.64
C MET A 1 17.92 -18.17 36.63
N PRO A 2 17.29 -18.04 35.44
CA PRO A 2 17.64 -16.96 34.51
C PRO A 2 17.19 -15.62 35.11
N SER A 3 18.06 -14.62 35.04
CA SER A 3 17.90 -13.34 35.70
C SER A 3 16.92 -12.44 34.94
N PHE A 4 15.86 -11.99 35.60
CA PHE A 4 14.90 -11.00 35.10
C PHE A 4 15.54 -9.70 34.58
N LEU A 5 16.79 -9.41 34.99
CA LEU A 5 17.52 -8.21 34.59
C LEU A 5 18.18 -8.34 33.20
N ASP A 6 18.47 -9.55 32.72
CA ASP A 6 19.02 -9.75 31.37
C ASP A 6 17.93 -9.61 30.28
N ASP A 7 16.69 -10.03 30.55
CA ASP A 7 15.55 -9.86 29.63
C ASP A 7 15.13 -8.39 29.46
N LEU A 8 15.24 -7.59 30.53
CA LEU A 8 14.97 -6.15 30.46
C LEU A 8 16.02 -5.40 29.64
N ASN A 9 17.27 -5.84 29.70
CA ASN A 9 18.35 -5.20 28.95
C ASN A 9 18.34 -5.60 27.47
N SER A 10 18.02 -6.87 27.16
CA SER A 10 17.84 -7.34 25.79
C SER A 10 16.68 -6.64 25.08
N SER A 11 15.53 -6.52 25.73
CA SER A 11 14.36 -5.83 25.15
C SER A 11 14.57 -4.31 24.99
N ALA A 12 15.32 -3.67 25.90
CA ALA A 12 15.68 -2.26 25.79
C ALA A 12 16.67 -1.97 24.64
N ILE A 13 17.62 -2.88 24.40
CA ILE A 13 18.58 -2.76 23.29
C ILE A 13 17.89 -3.02 21.95
N ASP A 14 17.03 -4.03 21.86
CA ASP A 14 16.29 -4.37 20.63
C ASP A 14 15.30 -3.26 20.24
N SER A 15 14.62 -2.67 21.23
CA SER A 15 13.75 -1.50 21.02
C SER A 15 14.52 -0.22 20.67
N GLY A 16 15.73 -0.02 21.23
CA GLY A 16 16.61 1.09 20.89
C GLY A 16 17.13 1.04 19.45
N ILE A 17 17.50 -0.16 18.97
CA ILE A 17 17.93 -0.39 17.58
C ILE A 17 16.74 -0.21 16.62
N GLN A 18 15.57 -0.79 16.93
CA GLN A 18 14.35 -0.56 16.15
C GLN A 18 13.95 0.91 16.07
N ALA A 19 14.09 1.68 17.15
CA ALA A 19 13.77 3.10 17.17
C ALA A 19 14.73 3.95 16.31
N ALA A 20 16.02 3.58 16.27
CA ALA A 20 17.01 4.23 15.41
C ALA A 20 16.78 3.91 13.92
N ASP A 21 16.43 2.66 13.60
CA ASP A 21 16.03 2.24 12.26
C ASP A 21 14.73 2.93 11.81
N ASP A 22 13.70 2.97 12.67
CA ASP A 22 12.44 3.63 12.38
C ASP A 22 12.64 5.15 12.13
N ARG A 23 13.53 5.79 12.89
CA ARG A 23 13.89 7.21 12.67
C ARG A 23 14.61 7.41 11.34
N THR A 24 15.53 6.50 10.99
CA THR A 24 16.26 6.54 9.72
C THR A 24 15.32 6.31 8.52
N LEU A 25 14.39 5.37 8.65
CA LEU A 25 13.35 5.10 7.65
C LEU A 25 12.44 6.31 7.45
N ARG A 26 12.04 6.99 8.53
CA ARG A 26 11.23 8.22 8.46
C ARG A 26 11.98 9.38 7.81
N LEU A 27 13.25 9.57 8.14
CA LEU A 27 14.09 10.62 7.55
C LEU A 27 14.33 10.39 6.05
N ALA A 28 14.31 9.13 5.61
CA ALA A 28 14.41 8.75 4.20
C ALA A 28 13.06 8.78 3.46
N SER A 29 11.94 8.81 4.18
CA SER A 29 10.60 8.81 3.59
C SER A 29 10.12 10.22 3.23
N HIS A 30 9.77 10.41 1.96
CA HIS A 30 9.13 11.64 1.49
C HIS A 30 7.71 11.74 2.06
N PRO A 31 7.37 12.78 2.86
CA PRO A 31 6.03 12.91 3.42
C PRO A 31 5.03 13.28 2.31
N LEU A 32 4.08 12.39 2.05
CA LEU A 32 3.03 12.62 1.05
C LEU A 32 2.07 13.71 1.51
N THR A 33 1.98 14.79 0.72
CA THR A 33 1.02 15.88 0.93
C THR A 33 -0.30 15.65 0.19
N GLU A 34 -1.35 16.41 0.52
CA GLU A 34 -2.64 16.37 -0.21
C GLU A 34 -2.48 16.75 -1.68
N GLN A 35 -1.68 17.78 -1.98
CA GLN A 35 -1.41 18.21 -3.35
C GLN A 35 -0.70 17.12 -4.15
N GLU A 36 0.26 16.44 -3.55
CA GLU A 36 0.94 15.32 -4.21
C GLU A 36 0.02 14.13 -4.42
N LEU A 37 -0.85 13.81 -3.45
CA LEU A 37 -1.85 12.76 -3.65
C LEU A 37 -2.79 13.10 -4.80
N ALA A 38 -3.28 14.34 -4.88
CA ALA A 38 -4.12 14.80 -5.99
C ALA A 38 -3.39 14.67 -7.34
N GLY A 39 -2.13 15.12 -7.41
CA GLY A 39 -1.30 14.97 -8.61
C GLY A 39 -1.06 13.51 -9.01
N LEU A 40 -0.89 12.60 -8.04
CA LEU A 40 -0.76 11.16 -8.30
C LEU A 40 -2.07 10.49 -8.73
N ILE A 41 -3.22 11.01 -8.29
CA ILE A 41 -4.53 10.58 -8.77
C ILE A 41 -4.70 11.00 -10.23
N TRP A 42 -4.43 12.27 -10.55
CA TRP A 42 -4.49 12.77 -11.93
C TRP A 42 -3.51 12.07 -12.85
N TYR A 43 -2.31 11.75 -12.37
CA TYR A 43 -1.36 10.91 -13.10
C TYR A 43 -2.02 9.59 -13.54
N GLN A 44 -2.64 8.86 -12.60
CA GLN A 44 -3.22 7.54 -12.87
C GLN A 44 -4.45 7.65 -13.78
N GLU A 45 -5.28 8.65 -13.59
CA GLU A 45 -6.46 8.90 -14.43
C GLU A 45 -6.06 9.21 -15.87
N SER A 46 -5.12 10.13 -16.08
CA SER A 46 -4.62 10.48 -17.41
C SER A 46 -3.86 9.32 -18.07
N TYR A 47 -3.10 8.56 -17.28
CA TYR A 47 -2.46 7.34 -17.76
C TYR A 47 -3.51 6.35 -18.28
N LEU A 48 -4.55 6.05 -17.49
CA LEU A 48 -5.59 5.10 -17.85
C LEU A 48 -6.40 5.56 -19.06
N ALA A 49 -6.68 6.86 -19.18
CA ALA A 49 -7.40 7.42 -20.32
C ALA A 49 -6.73 7.13 -21.67
N VAL A 50 -5.39 7.02 -21.69
CA VAL A 50 -4.61 6.67 -22.89
C VAL A 50 -4.36 5.17 -22.99
N ALA A 51 -3.98 4.52 -21.89
CA ALA A 51 -3.53 3.14 -21.89
C ALA A 51 -4.66 2.10 -21.98
N GLU A 52 -5.86 2.39 -21.46
CA GLU A 52 -7.00 1.48 -21.58
C GLU A 52 -7.45 1.26 -23.05
N PRO A 53 -7.58 2.29 -23.90
CA PRO A 53 -7.89 2.09 -25.32
C PRO A 53 -6.69 1.61 -26.16
N ASN A 54 -5.45 1.86 -25.71
CA ASN A 54 -4.23 1.46 -26.43
C ASN A 54 -3.18 0.85 -25.48
N PRO A 55 -3.29 -0.44 -25.14
CA PRO A 55 -2.37 -1.09 -24.20
C PRO A 55 -1.03 -1.55 -24.84
N SER A 56 -0.71 -1.09 -26.05
CA SER A 56 0.58 -1.39 -26.69
C SER A 56 1.75 -0.68 -25.99
N ALA A 57 2.98 -1.16 -26.17
CA ALA A 57 4.16 -0.53 -25.57
C ALA A 57 4.28 0.97 -25.89
N GLU A 58 3.97 1.38 -27.12
CA GLU A 58 3.93 2.78 -27.54
C GLU A 58 2.81 3.56 -26.83
N GLY A 59 1.62 2.95 -26.71
CA GLY A 59 0.49 3.52 -25.97
C GLY A 59 0.79 3.69 -24.47
N LEU A 60 1.49 2.73 -23.84
CA LEU A 60 1.92 2.84 -22.45
C LEU A 60 2.98 3.94 -22.24
N ALA A 61 3.90 4.11 -23.20
CA ALA A 61 4.87 5.20 -23.16
C ALA A 61 4.19 6.57 -23.29
N GLN A 62 3.21 6.70 -24.20
CA GLN A 62 2.39 7.91 -24.33
C GLN A 62 1.58 8.17 -23.06
N ALA A 63 0.94 7.14 -22.51
CA ALA A 63 0.19 7.24 -21.26
C ALA A 63 1.06 7.71 -20.09
N HIS A 64 2.31 7.26 -20.01
CA HIS A 64 3.26 7.72 -19.01
C HIS A 64 3.57 9.22 -19.17
N ALA A 65 3.83 9.67 -20.40
CA ALA A 65 4.11 11.08 -20.69
C ALA A 65 2.92 11.98 -20.36
N GLU A 66 1.70 11.59 -20.74
CA GLU A 66 0.47 12.34 -20.43
C GLU A 66 0.16 12.34 -18.93
N GLY A 67 0.35 11.20 -18.25
CA GLY A 67 0.23 11.11 -16.80
C GLY A 67 1.20 12.04 -16.07
N LEU A 68 2.48 12.07 -16.48
CA LEU A 68 3.47 12.97 -15.90
C LEU A 68 3.06 14.43 -16.08
N LYS A 69 2.66 14.82 -17.29
CA LYS A 69 2.20 16.17 -17.60
C LYS A 69 0.97 16.57 -16.76
N ALA A 70 -0.03 15.70 -16.66
CA ALA A 70 -1.25 15.96 -15.91
C ALA A 70 -1.03 16.05 -14.41
N SER A 71 -0.05 15.31 -13.87
CA SER A 71 0.25 15.31 -12.45
C SER A 71 0.73 16.68 -11.93
N GLY A 72 1.40 17.46 -12.78
CA GLY A 72 2.09 18.68 -12.36
C GLY A 72 3.22 18.44 -11.34
N LEU A 73 3.65 17.19 -11.17
CA LEU A 73 4.67 16.79 -10.21
C LEU A 73 6.02 16.56 -10.91
N GLU A 74 7.09 16.81 -10.16
CA GLU A 74 8.44 16.39 -10.55
C GLU A 74 8.52 14.86 -10.68
N PHE A 75 9.30 14.38 -11.66
CA PHE A 75 9.45 12.96 -11.96
C PHE A 75 9.80 12.12 -10.71
N LYS A 76 10.68 12.65 -9.85
CA LYS A 76 11.08 12.00 -8.60
C LYS A 76 9.89 11.80 -7.65
N HIS A 77 9.02 12.80 -7.50
CA HIS A 77 7.85 12.72 -6.63
C HIS A 77 6.81 11.75 -7.18
N VAL A 78 6.61 11.70 -8.50
CA VAL A 78 5.75 10.70 -9.14
C VAL A 78 6.28 9.29 -8.85
N GLY A 79 7.58 9.04 -9.05
CA GLY A 79 8.18 7.73 -8.79
C GLY A 79 8.02 7.26 -7.34
N LEU A 80 8.34 8.12 -6.37
CA LEU A 80 8.20 7.81 -4.95
C LEU A 80 6.73 7.63 -4.54
N GLY A 81 5.86 8.51 -5.01
CA GLY A 81 4.43 8.47 -4.73
C GLY A 81 3.77 7.21 -5.28
N LEU A 82 4.04 6.83 -6.53
CA LEU A 82 3.51 5.60 -7.13
C LEU A 82 4.00 4.34 -6.41
N ALA A 83 5.24 4.34 -5.91
CA ALA A 83 5.76 3.23 -5.11
C ALA A 83 4.99 3.08 -3.79
N LEU A 84 4.73 4.19 -3.08
CA LEU A 84 3.89 4.22 -1.88
C LEU A 84 2.46 3.75 -2.19
N LEU A 85 1.83 4.31 -3.22
CA LEU A 85 0.46 3.92 -3.61
C LEU A 85 0.36 2.44 -3.95
N ARG A 86 1.34 1.88 -4.67
CA ARG A 86 1.36 0.44 -5.00
C ARG A 86 1.49 -0.42 -3.74
N ALA A 87 2.36 -0.05 -2.81
CA ALA A 87 2.54 -0.78 -1.56
C ALA A 87 1.27 -0.74 -0.71
N TYR A 88 0.68 0.45 -0.53
CA TYR A 88 -0.56 0.63 0.22
C TYR A 88 -1.73 -0.12 -0.43
N CYS A 89 -2.02 0.15 -1.70
CA CYS A 89 -3.15 -0.45 -2.40
C CYS A 89 -3.01 -1.96 -2.53
N GLY A 90 -1.80 -2.49 -2.70
CA GLY A 90 -1.56 -3.93 -2.73
C GLY A 90 -1.95 -4.62 -1.42
N GLN A 91 -1.58 -4.02 -0.28
CA GLN A 91 -2.01 -4.53 1.04
C GLN A 91 -3.53 -4.42 1.21
N ARG A 92 -4.13 -3.27 0.87
CA ARG A 92 -5.58 -3.05 0.99
C ARG A 92 -6.38 -3.98 0.08
N TRP A 93 -5.90 -4.25 -1.12
CA TRP A 93 -6.48 -5.23 -2.03
C TRP A 93 -6.44 -6.64 -1.44
N ALA A 94 -5.30 -7.06 -0.87
CA ALA A 94 -5.17 -8.37 -0.22
C ALA A 94 -6.11 -8.50 0.99
N VAL A 95 -6.26 -7.45 1.80
CA VAL A 95 -7.24 -7.38 2.90
C VAL A 95 -8.66 -7.61 2.37
N ASN A 96 -9.06 -6.92 1.30
CA ASN A 96 -10.39 -7.09 0.71
C ASN A 96 -10.60 -8.51 0.18
N LYS A 97 -9.60 -9.13 -0.43
CA LYS A 97 -9.67 -10.53 -0.87
C LYS A 97 -9.83 -11.51 0.28
N LEU A 98 -9.15 -11.29 1.40
CA LEU A 98 -9.33 -12.11 2.60
C LEU A 98 -10.70 -11.92 3.23
N LYS A 99 -11.25 -10.70 3.23
CA LYS A 99 -12.62 -10.42 3.68
C LYS A 99 -13.66 -11.14 2.82
N ASP A 100 -13.53 -11.06 1.50
CA ASP A 100 -14.40 -11.78 0.56
C ASP A 100 -14.32 -13.29 0.79
N LYS A 101 -13.11 -13.83 0.94
CA LYS A 101 -12.88 -15.25 1.22
C LYS A 101 -13.50 -15.65 2.56
N LEU A 102 -13.36 -14.83 3.60
CA LEU A 102 -13.96 -15.10 4.90
C LEU A 102 -15.49 -15.17 4.82
N LYS A 103 -16.11 -14.21 4.11
CA LYS A 103 -17.55 -14.20 3.85
C LYS A 103 -18.03 -15.46 3.12
N GLN A 104 -17.25 -15.97 2.15
CA GLN A 104 -17.55 -17.23 1.45
C GLN A 104 -17.42 -18.46 2.35
N LEU A 105 -16.54 -18.43 3.35
CA LEU A 105 -16.33 -19.53 4.31
C LEU A 105 -17.34 -19.50 5.47
N GLU A 106 -18.01 -18.38 5.70
CA GLU A 106 -19.06 -18.26 6.73
C GLU A 106 -20.35 -19.01 6.35
N SER A 107 -20.61 -19.19 5.05
CA SER A 107 -21.74 -19.99 4.56
C SER A 107 -21.44 -21.49 4.45
N GLN A 108 -20.26 -21.93 4.88
CA GLN A 108 -19.81 -23.33 4.82
C GLN A 108 -19.83 -23.96 6.21
N GLY A 109 -19.87 -25.29 6.28
CA GLY A 109 -20.00 -26.03 7.53
C GLY A 109 -18.70 -26.09 8.34
N ALA A 110 -18.71 -26.91 9.39
CA ALA A 110 -17.60 -27.05 10.32
C ALA A 110 -16.31 -27.59 9.67
N GLU A 111 -16.42 -28.22 8.49
CA GLU A 111 -15.30 -28.76 7.72
C GLU A 111 -14.27 -27.70 7.29
N VAL A 112 -14.63 -26.42 7.30
CA VAL A 112 -13.71 -25.32 6.95
C VAL A 112 -13.31 -24.43 8.13
N ASP A 113 -13.61 -24.83 9.37
CA ASP A 113 -13.33 -24.00 10.56
C ASP A 113 -11.84 -23.70 10.74
N GLU A 114 -10.96 -24.67 10.49
CA GLU A 114 -9.50 -24.44 10.53
C GLU A 114 -9.06 -23.42 9.49
N LEU A 115 -9.59 -23.50 8.26
CA LEU A 115 -9.30 -22.56 7.19
C LEU A 115 -9.84 -21.16 7.54
N ARG A 116 -11.03 -21.07 8.13
CA ARG A 116 -11.62 -19.82 8.62
C ARG A 116 -10.72 -19.17 9.68
N GLY A 117 -10.18 -19.97 10.61
CA GLY A 117 -9.23 -19.53 11.63
C GLY A 117 -7.94 -18.96 11.02
N ARG A 118 -7.35 -19.67 10.04
CA ARG A 118 -6.15 -19.21 9.32
C ARG A 118 -6.40 -17.88 8.58
N VAL A 119 -7.50 -17.79 7.83
CA VAL A 119 -7.87 -16.57 7.09
C VAL A 119 -8.10 -15.38 8.03
N ARG A 120 -8.75 -15.59 9.19
CA ARG A 120 -8.91 -14.54 10.21
C ARG A 120 -7.57 -14.07 10.79
N GLY A 121 -6.65 -15.01 11.06
CA GLY A 121 -5.32 -14.67 11.56
C GLY A 121 -4.50 -13.87 10.55
N GLU A 122 -4.53 -14.26 9.27
CA GLU A 122 -3.88 -13.52 8.18
C GLU A 122 -4.50 -12.14 7.97
N LEU A 123 -5.84 -12.04 8.02
CA LEU A 123 -6.55 -10.78 7.91
C LEU A 123 -6.13 -9.83 9.04
N ALA A 124 -6.15 -10.28 10.29
CA ALA A 124 -5.71 -9.47 11.44
C ALA A 124 -4.23 -9.06 11.35
N ARG A 125 -3.39 -9.86 10.69
CA ARG A 125 -1.99 -9.48 10.41
C ARG A 125 -1.90 -8.38 9.36
N LEU A 126 -2.68 -8.46 8.28
CA LEU A 126 -2.65 -7.50 7.18
C LEU A 126 -3.48 -6.24 7.43
N GLU A 127 -4.42 -6.24 8.37
CA GLU A 127 -5.14 -5.02 8.75
C GLU A 127 -4.29 -4.08 9.60
N ARG A 128 -3.25 -4.60 10.25
CA ARG A 128 -2.26 -3.79 10.97
C ARG A 128 -1.49 -2.90 10.00
N THR A 129 -1.60 -1.59 10.21
CA THR A 129 -0.88 -0.57 9.43
C THR A 129 0.41 -0.11 10.10
N ASP A 130 0.78 -0.69 11.25
CA ASP A 130 1.92 -0.25 12.07
C ASP A 130 3.23 -0.14 11.27
N ALA A 131 3.51 -1.12 10.41
CA ALA A 131 4.72 -1.10 9.57
C ALA A 131 4.69 0.05 8.55
N PHE A 132 3.53 0.38 8.00
CA PHE A 132 3.36 1.50 7.08
C PHE A 132 3.44 2.83 7.82
N VAL A 133 2.81 2.94 8.99
CA VAL A 133 2.88 4.13 9.84
C VAL A 133 4.31 4.38 10.31
N ARG A 134 5.05 3.34 10.68
CA ARG A 134 6.46 3.46 11.05
C ARG A 134 7.30 4.01 9.90
N ARG A 135 7.08 3.51 8.68
CA ARG A 135 7.87 3.85 7.50
C ARG A 135 7.50 5.19 6.85
N TYR A 136 6.22 5.55 6.81
CA TYR A 136 5.71 6.71 6.05
C TYR A 136 5.10 7.79 6.94
N GLY A 137 4.90 7.52 8.24
CA GLY A 137 4.26 8.43 9.19
C GLY A 137 2.73 8.31 9.19
N GLU A 138 2.12 8.77 10.28
CA GLU A 138 0.65 8.71 10.48
C GLU A 138 -0.11 9.58 9.50
N GLY A 139 0.38 10.80 9.22
CA GLY A 139 -0.28 11.76 8.34
C GLY A 139 -0.51 11.22 6.93
N PRO A 140 0.54 10.75 6.22
CA PRO A 140 0.40 10.12 4.92
C PRO A 140 -0.56 8.92 4.91
N ILE A 141 -0.50 8.05 5.92
CA ILE A 141 -1.40 6.88 5.98
C ILE A 141 -2.86 7.30 6.20
N ALA A 142 -3.11 8.24 7.10
CA ALA A 142 -4.45 8.79 7.33
C ALA A 142 -5.01 9.44 6.05
N LEU A 143 -4.16 10.14 5.29
CA LEU A 143 -4.53 10.71 4.00
C LEU A 143 -4.89 9.62 2.98
N LEU A 144 -4.09 8.57 2.85
CA LEU A 144 -4.38 7.44 1.95
C LEU A 144 -5.69 6.73 2.32
N GLN A 145 -5.97 6.57 3.62
CA GLN A 145 -7.22 5.97 4.10
C GLN A 145 -8.45 6.78 3.71
N LYS A 146 -8.38 8.11 3.76
CA LYS A 146 -9.49 9.00 3.33
C LYS A 146 -9.85 8.80 1.85
N HIS A 147 -8.89 8.40 1.01
CA HIS A 147 -9.06 8.20 -0.43
C HIS A 147 -9.02 6.74 -0.85
N GLU A 148 -9.17 5.80 0.09
CA GLU A 148 -8.92 4.37 -0.14
C GLU A 148 -9.74 3.80 -1.31
N GLU A 149 -11.02 4.13 -1.40
CA GLU A 149 -11.91 3.61 -2.46
C GLU A 149 -11.42 4.03 -3.86
N THR A 150 -11.15 5.33 -4.04
CA THR A 150 -10.62 5.87 -5.30
C THR A 150 -9.29 5.23 -5.66
N LEU A 151 -8.37 5.14 -4.69
CA LEU A 151 -7.03 4.59 -4.90
C LEU A 151 -7.07 3.10 -5.26
N LEU A 152 -7.92 2.32 -4.61
CA LEU A 152 -8.12 0.91 -4.92
C LEU A 152 -8.75 0.70 -6.31
N GLY A 153 -9.70 1.56 -6.69
CA GLY A 153 -10.30 1.56 -8.02
C GLY A 153 -9.26 1.81 -9.11
N LEU A 154 -8.44 2.84 -8.94
CA LEU A 154 -7.34 3.15 -9.86
C LEU A 154 -6.30 2.03 -9.90
N HIS A 155 -5.87 1.53 -8.74
CA HIS A 155 -4.89 0.43 -8.65
C HIS A 155 -5.35 -0.83 -9.39
N THR A 156 -6.63 -1.18 -9.27
CA THR A 156 -7.21 -2.35 -9.95
C THR A 156 -7.21 -2.17 -11.47
N ARG A 157 -7.60 -0.98 -11.96
CA ARG A 157 -7.58 -0.64 -13.40
C ARG A 157 -6.16 -0.62 -13.95
N MET A 158 -5.23 0.03 -13.26
CA MET A 158 -3.81 0.08 -13.61
C MET A 158 -3.22 -1.32 -13.74
N THR A 159 -3.46 -2.19 -12.76
CA THR A 159 -2.97 -3.57 -12.78
C THR A 159 -3.50 -4.34 -13.99
N ARG A 160 -4.77 -4.17 -14.34
CA ARG A 160 -5.39 -4.83 -15.50
C ARG A 160 -4.74 -4.39 -16.82
N VAL A 161 -4.47 -3.10 -16.99
CA VAL A 161 -3.80 -2.57 -18.19
C VAL A 161 -2.38 -3.11 -18.27
N LEU A 162 -1.61 -2.99 -17.19
CA LEU A 162 -0.21 -3.41 -17.13
C LEU A 162 -0.01 -4.93 -17.24
N SER A 163 -1.03 -5.74 -16.96
CA SER A 163 -0.97 -7.19 -17.17
C SER A 163 -1.26 -7.63 -18.61
N ARG A 164 -1.70 -6.71 -19.48
CA ARG A 164 -2.13 -7.01 -20.86
C ARG A 164 -1.15 -6.53 -21.92
N GLY A 165 -0.35 -5.51 -21.62
CA GLY A 165 0.74 -5.03 -22.48
C GLY A 165 2.02 -5.84 -22.27
#